data_AF-A0A7W3JAC3-F1
#
_entry.id   AF-A0A7W3JAC3-F1
#
_cell.length_a   1.000
_cell.length_b   1.000
_cell.length_c   1.000
_cell.angle_alpha   90.00
_cell.angle_beta   90.00
_cell.angle_gamma   90.00
#
_symmetry.space_group_name_H-M   'P 1'
#
loop_
_entity.id
_entity.type
_entity.pdbx_description
1 polymer ?
#
loop_
_entity_poly.entity_id
_entity_poly.type
_entity_poly.pdbx_seq_one_letter_code
_entity_poly.pdbx_strand_id
1 'polypeptide(L)'
;MKNWVRATDPRASVAWLDGLEDALTGYWAPPGYADSTWILHAMYQNEALAGLGTHDDVEKDLVGRGLAQPDVVSGIDLTASTMDTGTPLGFVERPGPEWSRLRWRERFGPSMAEQLAERSYPPNDLALRTGASWSASIAAPPEGSMDEASLMALVDVLATITGGAQDAPITAFYGEVPANDYEQPTAFTGPLGALRELTDTLDATPSNLWPADRSWFVLTDWDITSTGIWGTRQTIDAVRRHPDLETIDWTRGATS
;
A
#
# COMPACT_ATOMS: atom_id res chain seq x y z
N MET A 1 1.99 15.45 14.74
CA MET A 1 0.52 15.38 14.63
C MET A 1 -0.16 16.60 15.26
N LYS A 2 -0.15 17.76 14.60
CA LYS A 2 -0.87 18.98 14.98
C LYS A 2 -2.28 19.03 14.40
N ASN A 3 -2.50 18.41 13.24
CA ASN A 3 -3.77 18.45 12.51
C ASN A 3 -4.67 17.23 12.76
N TRP A 4 -4.22 16.27 13.58
CA TRP A 4 -4.87 14.99 13.80
C TRP A 4 -5.31 14.83 15.25
N VAL A 5 -6.53 14.37 15.43
CA VAL A 5 -7.10 14.02 16.74
C VAL A 5 -7.27 12.51 16.79
N ARG A 6 -6.56 11.85 17.71
CA ARG A 6 -6.77 10.41 17.98
C ARG A 6 -8.17 10.23 18.57
N ALA A 7 -8.93 9.28 18.04
CA ALA A 7 -10.25 8.96 18.55
C ALA A 7 -10.13 8.41 19.99
N THR A 8 -10.98 8.88 20.89
CA THR A 8 -11.05 8.38 22.28
C THR A 8 -11.75 7.02 22.36
N ASP A 9 -12.57 6.71 21.36
CA ASP A 9 -13.20 5.40 21.16
C ASP A 9 -13.04 4.99 19.68
N PRO A 10 -11.89 4.39 19.31
CA PRO A 10 -11.63 3.96 17.95
C PRO A 10 -12.64 2.91 17.44
N ARG A 11 -13.21 2.09 18.33
CA ARG A 11 -14.21 1.08 17.97
C ARG A 11 -15.50 1.74 17.50
N ALA A 12 -15.91 2.84 18.12
CA ALA A 12 -17.05 3.63 17.63
C ALA A 12 -16.81 4.19 16.21
N SER A 13 -15.58 4.55 15.86
CA SER A 13 -15.23 5.04 14.52
C SER A 13 -15.42 3.97 13.43
N VAL A 14 -15.23 2.69 13.77
CA VAL A 14 -15.36 1.55 12.84
C VAL A 14 -16.61 0.70 13.06
N ALA A 15 -17.50 1.05 14.00
CA ALA A 15 -18.69 0.26 14.32
C ALA A 15 -19.63 0.01 13.11
N TRP A 16 -19.56 0.84 12.09
CA TRP A 16 -20.32 0.69 10.85
C TRP A 16 -19.70 -0.30 9.84
N LEU A 17 -18.48 -0.76 10.11
CA LEU A 17 -17.73 -1.78 9.37
C LEU A 17 -17.78 -3.15 10.09
N ASP A 18 -18.54 -3.24 11.17
CA ASP A 18 -18.66 -4.46 11.97
C ASP A 18 -19.17 -5.63 11.11
N GLY A 19 -18.55 -6.81 11.26
CA GLY A 19 -18.81 -7.99 10.43
C GLY A 19 -18.13 -8.00 9.05
N LEU A 20 -17.24 -7.04 8.75
CA LEU A 20 -16.45 -6.98 7.51
C LEU A 20 -14.94 -7.23 7.74
N GLU A 21 -14.62 -8.05 8.76
CA GLU A 21 -13.27 -8.41 9.29
C GLU A 21 -12.11 -8.30 8.27
N ASP A 22 -10.95 -7.72 8.62
CA ASP A 22 -10.12 -8.01 9.81
C ASP A 22 -9.48 -6.74 10.44
N ALA A 23 -9.78 -6.47 11.72
CA ALA A 23 -9.22 -5.32 12.45
C ALA A 23 -7.68 -5.34 12.57
N LEU A 24 -7.05 -6.49 12.32
CA LEU A 24 -5.60 -6.66 12.31
C LEU A 24 -4.93 -5.85 11.20
N THR A 25 -5.50 -5.87 9.99
CA THR A 25 -4.89 -5.31 8.78
C THR A 25 -5.75 -4.25 8.10
N GLY A 26 -7.08 -4.29 8.28
CA GLY A 26 -8.04 -3.35 7.71
C GLY A 26 -9.40 -3.98 7.40
N TYR A 27 -10.42 -3.13 7.24
CA TYR A 27 -11.78 -3.56 6.92
C TYR A 27 -12.07 -3.53 5.43
N TRP A 28 -12.80 -4.54 4.95
CA TRP A 28 -13.35 -4.52 3.61
C TRP A 28 -14.40 -3.42 3.44
N ALA A 29 -14.45 -2.84 2.23
CA ALA A 29 -15.46 -1.86 1.92
C ALA A 29 -16.88 -2.47 2.01
N PRO A 30 -17.83 -1.82 2.69
CA PRO A 30 -19.20 -2.29 2.74
C PRO A 30 -19.88 -2.26 1.37
N PRO A 31 -20.95 -3.05 1.16
CA PRO A 31 -21.75 -2.96 -0.04
C PRO A 31 -22.39 -1.57 -0.18
N GLY A 32 -22.63 -1.13 -1.41
CA GLY A 32 -23.36 0.11 -1.71
C GLY A 32 -22.58 1.16 -2.48
N TYR A 33 -21.25 1.00 -2.62
CA TYR A 33 -20.47 1.79 -3.57
C TYR A 33 -20.82 1.41 -5.02
N ALA A 34 -20.81 2.41 -5.91
CA ALA A 34 -21.25 2.23 -7.29
C ALA A 34 -20.17 1.62 -8.19
N ASP A 35 -18.90 1.76 -7.82
CA ASP A 35 -17.73 1.27 -8.55
C ASP A 35 -16.53 1.12 -7.61
N SER A 36 -15.49 0.41 -8.05
CA SER A 36 -14.23 0.23 -7.34
C SER A 36 -13.06 -0.03 -8.29
N THR A 37 -11.85 0.29 -7.84
CA THR A 37 -10.60 -0.09 -8.53
C THR A 37 -9.48 -0.29 -7.51
N TRP A 38 -8.38 -0.89 -7.92
CA TRP A 38 -7.18 -1.07 -7.10
C TRP A 38 -6.01 -0.32 -7.69
N ILE A 39 -5.34 0.49 -6.87
CA ILE A 39 -4.08 1.15 -7.19
C ILE A 39 -2.97 0.15 -6.90
N LEU A 40 -2.18 -0.18 -7.92
CA LEU A 40 -0.98 -1.00 -7.76
C LEU A 40 0.15 -0.12 -7.20
N HIS A 41 0.79 -0.54 -6.11
CA HIS A 41 1.85 0.25 -5.49
C HIS A 41 3.03 0.43 -6.44
N ALA A 42 3.71 1.57 -6.37
CA ALA A 42 4.72 1.91 -7.36
C ALA A 42 5.97 1.04 -7.21
N MET A 43 6.52 0.58 -8.34
CA MET A 43 7.85 0.01 -8.42
C MET A 43 8.75 0.89 -9.30
N TYR A 44 10.05 0.76 -9.09
CA TYR A 44 11.04 1.54 -9.81
C TYR A 44 12.15 0.65 -10.35
N GLN A 45 12.74 1.06 -11.47
CA GLN A 45 13.86 0.39 -12.10
C GLN A 45 15.09 1.29 -12.13
N ASN A 46 16.24 0.67 -11.89
CA ASN A 46 17.56 1.25 -12.11
C ASN A 46 18.36 0.35 -13.06
N GLU A 47 18.46 0.78 -14.31
CA GLU A 47 19.14 0.04 -15.38
C GLU A 47 20.64 -0.14 -15.12
N ALA A 48 21.27 0.73 -14.34
CA ALA A 48 22.69 0.60 -14.00
C ALA A 48 22.98 -0.60 -13.09
N LEU A 49 21.96 -1.13 -12.41
CA LEU A 49 22.04 -2.30 -11.54
C LEU A 49 21.60 -3.59 -12.25
N ALA A 50 21.24 -3.51 -13.54
CA ALA A 50 20.83 -4.67 -14.32
C ALA A 50 21.96 -5.72 -14.36
N GLY A 51 21.59 -6.99 -14.11
CA GLY A 51 22.53 -8.11 -14.13
C GLY A 51 23.31 -8.34 -12.83
N LEU A 52 23.10 -7.53 -11.78
CA LEU A 52 23.70 -7.76 -10.46
C LEU A 52 23.06 -8.92 -9.66
N GLY A 53 22.05 -9.58 -10.21
CA GLY A 53 21.29 -10.64 -9.55
C GLY A 53 20.04 -10.12 -8.85
N THR A 54 19.68 -10.78 -7.76
CA THR A 54 18.56 -10.44 -6.88
C THR A 54 19.03 -9.64 -5.65
N HIS A 55 18.09 -9.08 -4.90
CA HIS A 55 18.42 -8.43 -3.62
C HIS A 55 19.12 -9.41 -2.67
N ASP A 56 18.64 -10.65 -2.59
CA ASP A 56 19.25 -11.73 -1.80
C ASP A 56 20.70 -12.03 -2.23
N ASP A 57 20.96 -12.09 -3.54
CA ASP A 57 22.31 -12.33 -4.06
C ASP A 57 23.26 -11.19 -3.66
N VAL A 58 22.78 -9.94 -3.75
CA VAL A 58 23.56 -8.75 -3.42
C VAL A 58 23.83 -8.66 -1.91
N GLU A 59 22.81 -8.88 -1.07
CA GLU A 59 22.96 -8.86 0.39
C GLU A 59 24.00 -9.90 0.84
N LYS A 60 23.86 -11.14 0.36
CA LYS A 60 24.77 -12.24 0.72
C LYS A 60 26.19 -12.04 0.20
N ASP A 61 26.39 -11.46 -1.00
CA ASP A 61 27.73 -11.09 -1.49
C ASP A 61 28.38 -10.01 -0.61
N LEU A 62 27.63 -8.98 -0.24
CA LEU A 62 28.12 -7.89 0.59
C LEU A 62 28.53 -8.39 1.98
N VAL A 63 27.71 -9.22 2.62
CA VAL A 63 28.03 -9.85 3.91
C VAL A 63 29.23 -10.80 3.77
N GLY A 64 29.24 -11.66 2.75
CA GLY A 64 30.35 -12.59 2.49
C GLY A 64 31.70 -11.91 2.26
N ARG A 65 31.69 -10.67 1.73
CA ARG A 65 32.88 -9.84 1.52
C ARG A 65 33.21 -8.93 2.71
N GLY A 66 32.41 -8.94 3.77
CA GLY A 66 32.58 -8.08 4.94
C GLY A 66 32.30 -6.60 4.65
N LEU A 67 31.53 -6.30 3.62
CA LEU A 67 31.11 -4.95 3.23
C LEU A 67 29.78 -4.53 3.88
N ALA A 68 29.02 -5.50 4.37
CA ALA A 68 27.81 -5.31 5.18
C ALA A 68 27.85 -6.23 6.41
N GLN A 69 27.07 -5.88 7.45
CA GLN A 69 26.82 -6.76 8.59
C GLN A 69 25.59 -7.64 8.29
N PRO A 70 25.57 -8.91 8.74
CA PRO A 70 24.35 -9.72 8.67
C PRO A 70 23.27 -9.15 9.58
N ASP A 71 22.01 -9.32 9.21
CA ASP A 71 20.88 -9.01 10.09
C ASP A 71 20.70 -10.12 11.14
N VAL A 72 20.83 -9.75 12.41
CA VAL A 72 20.81 -10.69 13.54
C VAL A 72 19.71 -10.29 14.52
N VAL A 73 18.64 -11.10 14.57
CA VAL A 73 17.52 -10.90 15.49
C VAL A 73 17.49 -12.01 16.52
N SER A 74 17.55 -11.63 17.80
CA SER A 74 17.58 -12.58 18.93
C SER A 74 18.65 -13.67 18.81
N GLY A 75 19.80 -13.34 18.20
CA GLY A 75 20.93 -14.26 18.01
C GLY A 75 20.79 -15.20 16.81
N ILE A 76 19.76 -15.03 15.98
CA ILE A 76 19.58 -15.76 14.71
C ILE A 76 20.03 -14.85 13.58
N ASP A 77 20.99 -15.32 12.78
CA ASP A 77 21.41 -14.68 11.54
C ASP A 77 20.34 -14.90 10.46
N LEU A 78 19.54 -13.86 10.20
CA LEU A 78 18.47 -13.90 9.23
C LEU A 78 19.03 -13.84 7.80
N THR A 79 20.08 -13.05 7.53
CA THR A 79 20.73 -13.02 6.22
C THR A 79 21.19 -14.42 5.76
N ALA A 80 21.66 -15.26 6.69
CA ALA A 80 22.04 -16.65 6.39
C ALA A 80 20.85 -17.64 6.36
N SER A 81 19.80 -17.38 7.14
CA SER A 81 18.70 -18.32 7.39
C SER A 81 17.44 -18.06 6.55
N THR A 82 17.32 -16.86 5.97
CA THR A 82 16.16 -16.41 5.20
C THR A 82 16.57 -15.91 3.81
N MET A 83 15.62 -15.29 3.14
CA MET A 83 15.81 -14.69 1.82
C MET A 83 15.35 -13.25 1.86
N ASP A 84 16.21 -12.33 1.42
CA ASP A 84 15.79 -10.96 1.15
C ASP A 84 14.93 -10.95 -0.11
N THR A 85 13.64 -10.68 0.03
CA THR A 85 12.71 -10.64 -1.10
C THR A 85 12.90 -9.40 -1.96
N GLY A 86 13.54 -8.35 -1.43
CA GLY A 86 13.62 -7.02 -2.03
C GLY A 86 12.32 -6.20 -1.91
N THR A 87 11.28 -6.73 -1.26
CA THR A 87 10.01 -6.04 -1.01
C THR A 87 10.12 -5.21 0.27
N PRO A 88 10.05 -3.87 0.19
CA PRO A 88 10.06 -3.05 1.40
C PRO A 88 8.71 -3.14 2.12
N LEU A 89 8.73 -3.09 3.45
CA LEU A 89 7.53 -3.01 4.28
C LEU A 89 7.25 -1.55 4.65
N GLY A 90 5.98 -1.14 4.60
CA GLY A 90 5.54 0.16 5.08
C GLY A 90 5.78 1.30 4.08
N PHE A 91 5.72 2.54 4.59
CA PHE A 91 5.76 3.73 3.75
C PHE A 91 7.16 3.95 3.17
N VAL A 92 7.24 4.19 1.87
CA VAL A 92 8.50 4.46 1.17
C VAL A 92 8.42 5.72 0.34
N GLU A 93 9.52 6.47 0.33
CA GLU A 93 9.74 7.55 -0.62
C GLU A 93 10.35 7.02 -1.92
N ARG A 94 10.33 7.86 -2.95
CA ARG A 94 11.00 7.51 -4.22
C ARG A 94 12.50 7.25 -3.97
N PRO A 95 13.06 6.12 -4.46
CA PRO A 95 14.44 5.70 -4.15
C PRO A 95 15.56 6.58 -4.76
N GLY A 96 15.22 7.66 -5.45
CA GLY A 96 16.18 8.66 -5.96
C GLY A 96 16.04 8.96 -7.46
N PRO A 97 16.89 9.87 -8.00
CA PRO A 97 16.81 10.33 -9.37
C PRO A 97 17.28 9.31 -10.41
N GLU A 98 18.18 8.38 -10.04
CA GLU A 98 18.64 7.28 -10.91
C GLU A 98 17.57 6.21 -11.13
N TRP A 99 16.49 6.25 -10.33
CA TRP A 99 15.38 5.32 -10.41
C TRP A 99 14.24 5.91 -11.24
N SER A 100 13.82 5.13 -12.24
CA SER A 100 12.68 5.47 -13.10
C SER A 100 11.48 4.64 -12.70
N ARG A 101 10.28 5.24 -12.72
CA ARG A 101 9.06 4.49 -12.43
C ARG A 101 8.84 3.42 -13.49
N LEU A 102 8.61 2.18 -13.06
CA LEU A 102 8.27 1.05 -13.93
C LEU A 102 6.82 0.64 -13.65
N ARG A 103 5.98 0.60 -14.69
CA ARG A 103 4.58 0.17 -14.52
C ARG A 103 4.48 -1.34 -14.44
N TRP A 104 3.52 -1.84 -13.68
CA TRP A 104 3.21 -3.26 -13.58
C TRP A 104 2.92 -3.86 -14.96
N ARG A 105 2.13 -3.17 -15.79
CA ARG A 105 1.90 -3.59 -17.19
C ARG A 105 3.16 -3.66 -18.05
N GLU A 106 4.14 -2.80 -17.81
CA GLU A 106 5.40 -2.78 -18.55
C GLU A 106 6.28 -3.97 -18.14
N ARG A 107 6.29 -4.29 -16.84
CA ARG A 107 7.09 -5.39 -16.27
C ARG A 107 6.52 -6.78 -16.55
N PHE A 108 5.20 -6.93 -16.41
CA PHE A 108 4.50 -8.22 -16.41
C PHE A 108 3.72 -8.49 -17.70
N GLY A 109 3.58 -7.48 -18.56
CA GLY A 109 2.93 -7.62 -19.85
C GLY A 109 1.40 -7.65 -19.80
N PRO A 110 0.75 -7.88 -20.95
CA PRO A 110 -0.69 -7.67 -21.11
C PRO A 110 -1.57 -8.69 -20.37
N SER A 111 -1.08 -9.91 -20.12
CA SER A 111 -1.83 -10.96 -19.41
C SER A 111 -1.86 -10.76 -17.90
N MET A 112 -1.20 -9.74 -17.36
CA MET A 112 -1.17 -9.43 -15.93
C MET A 112 -2.58 -9.31 -15.34
N ALA A 113 -3.48 -8.62 -16.04
CA ALA A 113 -4.82 -8.37 -15.52
C ALA A 113 -5.62 -9.67 -15.35
N GLU A 114 -5.50 -10.59 -16.31
CA GLU A 114 -6.12 -11.91 -16.25
C GLU A 114 -5.54 -12.73 -15.09
N GLN A 115 -4.21 -12.74 -14.94
CA GLN A 115 -3.52 -13.47 -13.86
C GLN A 115 -3.90 -12.97 -12.46
N LEU A 116 -4.13 -11.66 -12.29
CA LEU A 116 -4.58 -11.08 -11.03
C LEU A 116 -6.07 -11.36 -10.79
N ALA A 117 -6.91 -11.31 -11.84
CA ALA A 117 -8.34 -11.58 -11.74
C ALA A 117 -8.68 -13.02 -11.35
N GLU A 118 -7.81 -13.98 -11.67
CA GLU A 118 -7.95 -15.39 -11.26
C GLU A 118 -7.70 -15.63 -9.76
N ARG A 119 -7.19 -14.63 -9.02
CA ARG A 119 -6.85 -14.77 -7.59
C ARG A 119 -8.06 -14.51 -6.69
N SER A 120 -8.14 -15.26 -5.60
CA SER A 120 -9.14 -15.07 -4.53
C SER A 120 -8.79 -13.95 -3.55
N TYR A 121 -7.59 -13.39 -3.64
CA TYR A 121 -7.05 -12.31 -2.81
C TYR A 121 -6.75 -11.07 -3.66
N PRO A 122 -6.68 -9.87 -3.06
CA PRO A 122 -6.38 -8.62 -3.75
C PRO A 122 -5.15 -8.67 -4.65
N PRO A 123 -5.02 -7.73 -5.61
CA PRO A 123 -3.80 -7.60 -6.39
C PRO A 123 -2.55 -7.53 -5.50
N ASN A 124 -1.62 -8.45 -5.73
CA ASN A 124 -0.37 -8.57 -4.98
C ASN A 124 0.71 -9.06 -5.95
N ASP A 125 1.93 -8.53 -5.84
CA ASP A 125 3.03 -8.85 -6.75
C ASP A 125 3.44 -10.32 -6.70
N LEU A 126 3.25 -10.98 -5.54
CA LEU A 126 3.48 -12.41 -5.36
C LEU A 126 2.66 -13.26 -6.34
N ALA A 127 1.54 -12.75 -6.85
CA ALA A 127 0.74 -13.45 -7.84
C ALA A 127 1.40 -13.50 -9.24
N LEU A 128 2.36 -12.62 -9.51
CA LEU A 128 2.95 -12.37 -10.84
C LEU A 128 4.46 -12.66 -10.87
N ARG A 129 5.13 -12.51 -9.75
CA ARG A 129 6.59 -12.58 -9.66
C ARG A 129 7.10 -13.98 -9.94
N THR A 130 8.15 -14.06 -10.76
CA THR A 130 8.87 -15.31 -11.03
C THR A 130 10.10 -15.39 -10.14
N GLY A 131 10.02 -16.12 -9.04
CA GLY A 131 11.13 -16.28 -8.09
C GLY A 131 10.75 -15.83 -6.68
N ALA A 132 11.70 -16.00 -5.75
CA ALA A 132 11.52 -15.70 -4.33
C ALA A 132 12.17 -14.37 -3.89
N SER A 133 13.13 -13.82 -4.66
CA SER A 133 13.63 -12.43 -4.53
C SER A 133 13.47 -11.59 -5.81
N TRP A 134 13.26 -10.28 -5.68
CA TRP A 134 13.26 -9.32 -6.78
C TRP A 134 14.67 -9.10 -7.34
N SER A 135 14.78 -8.70 -8.62
CA SER A 135 16.08 -8.26 -9.15
C SER A 135 16.56 -7.04 -8.39
N ALA A 136 17.87 -6.95 -8.10
CA ALA A 136 18.47 -5.78 -7.47
C ALA A 136 18.31 -4.49 -8.30
N SER A 137 18.00 -4.62 -9.60
CA SER A 137 17.66 -3.50 -10.48
C SER A 137 16.23 -2.98 -10.32
N ILE A 138 15.41 -3.62 -9.49
CA ILE A 138 14.03 -3.25 -9.23
C ILE A 138 13.86 -2.93 -7.75
N ALA A 139 13.42 -1.71 -7.45
CA ALA A 139 12.81 -1.39 -6.16
C ALA A 139 11.36 -1.88 -6.24
N ALA A 140 11.09 -2.97 -5.54
CA ALA A 140 9.80 -3.64 -5.53
C ALA A 140 8.70 -2.70 -5.00
N PRO A 141 7.43 -2.95 -5.36
CA PRO A 141 6.33 -2.23 -4.76
C PRO A 141 6.30 -2.45 -3.24
N PRO A 142 6.12 -1.40 -2.42
CA PRO A 142 6.02 -1.57 -0.98
C PRO A 142 4.81 -2.42 -0.60
N GLU A 143 5.00 -3.26 0.40
CA GLU A 143 3.93 -4.04 1.04
C GLU A 143 3.38 -3.26 2.23
N GLY A 144 2.06 -3.29 2.40
CA GLY A 144 1.40 -2.70 3.57
C GLY A 144 1.18 -1.18 3.53
N SER A 145 1.73 -0.47 2.55
CA SER A 145 1.53 0.98 2.41
C SER A 145 1.74 1.43 0.97
N MET A 146 0.99 2.45 0.54
CA MET A 146 1.35 3.15 -0.71
C MET A 146 2.66 3.91 -0.54
N ASP A 147 3.40 4.11 -1.63
CA ASP A 147 4.52 5.05 -1.69
C ASP A 147 4.06 6.50 -1.64
N GLU A 148 4.98 7.41 -1.31
CA GLU A 148 4.74 8.85 -1.22
C GLU A 148 4.05 9.43 -2.48
N ALA A 149 4.56 9.11 -3.67
CA ALA A 149 4.06 9.73 -4.90
C ALA A 149 2.63 9.28 -5.19
N SER A 150 2.32 7.98 -5.00
CA SER A 150 0.98 7.45 -5.15
C SER A 150 0.01 7.99 -4.09
N LEU A 151 0.46 8.12 -2.82
CA LEU A 151 -0.35 8.70 -1.75
C LEU A 151 -0.74 10.15 -2.07
N MET A 152 0.22 10.98 -2.47
CA MET A 152 -0.03 12.38 -2.79
C MET A 152 -0.94 12.53 -4.02
N ALA A 153 -0.74 11.71 -5.05
CA ALA A 153 -1.62 11.66 -6.21
C ALA A 153 -3.06 11.26 -5.83
N LEU A 154 -3.24 10.29 -4.93
CA LEU A 154 -4.56 9.92 -4.43
C LEU A 154 -5.20 11.05 -3.62
N VAL A 155 -4.43 11.71 -2.73
CA VAL A 155 -4.90 12.87 -1.96
C VAL A 155 -5.41 13.97 -2.88
N ASP A 156 -4.70 14.29 -3.96
CA ASP A 156 -5.11 15.31 -4.93
C ASP A 156 -6.42 14.94 -5.65
N VAL A 157 -6.56 13.67 -6.05
CA VAL A 157 -7.79 13.15 -6.67
C VAL A 157 -8.96 13.25 -5.69
N LEU A 158 -8.79 12.73 -4.47
CA LEU A 158 -9.85 12.71 -3.45
C LEU A 158 -10.23 14.13 -3.03
N ALA A 159 -9.27 15.04 -2.84
CA ALA A 159 -9.52 16.43 -2.51
C ALA A 159 -10.34 17.12 -3.59
N THR A 160 -10.04 16.86 -4.87
CA THR A 160 -10.81 17.39 -6.00
C THR A 160 -12.25 16.90 -5.99
N ILE A 161 -12.47 15.61 -5.71
CA ILE A 161 -13.81 15.01 -5.65
C ILE A 161 -14.60 15.54 -4.45
N THR A 162 -13.94 15.78 -3.31
CA THR A 162 -14.56 16.37 -2.11
C THR A 162 -14.66 17.90 -2.18
N GLY A 163 -14.88 18.44 -3.39
CA GLY A 163 -15.11 19.88 -3.60
C GLY A 163 -13.86 20.76 -3.53
N GLY A 164 -12.68 20.20 -3.74
CA GLY A 164 -11.39 20.90 -3.68
C GLY A 164 -10.87 21.17 -2.26
N ALA A 165 -11.51 20.59 -1.24
CA ALA A 165 -11.20 20.88 0.15
C ALA A 165 -10.10 19.97 0.70
N GLN A 166 -8.86 20.47 0.72
CA GLN A 166 -7.75 19.87 1.48
C GLN A 166 -8.09 19.79 2.99
N ASP A 167 -8.95 20.69 3.47
CA ASP A 167 -9.42 20.70 4.85
C ASP A 167 -10.60 19.74 5.12
N ALA A 168 -11.03 18.95 4.11
CA ALA A 168 -12.12 18.00 4.27
C ALA A 168 -11.80 17.01 5.40
N PRO A 169 -12.67 16.89 6.43
CA PRO A 169 -12.41 15.98 7.54
C PRO A 169 -12.59 14.53 7.10
N ILE A 170 -11.56 13.74 7.33
CA ILE A 170 -11.51 12.31 7.05
C ILE A 170 -11.20 11.54 8.33
N THR A 171 -11.61 10.28 8.36
CA THR A 171 -11.16 9.31 9.35
C THR A 171 -10.10 8.43 8.73
N ALA A 172 -8.96 8.30 9.42
CA ALA A 172 -7.87 7.40 9.11
C ALA A 172 -7.83 6.31 10.17
N PHE A 173 -8.01 5.06 9.77
CA PHE A 173 -7.94 3.90 10.64
C PHE A 173 -6.69 3.10 10.35
N TYR A 174 -6.03 2.65 11.41
CA TYR A 174 -4.87 1.79 11.39
C TYR A 174 -5.23 0.50 12.11
N GLY A 175 -5.06 -0.62 11.40
CA GLY A 175 -5.09 -1.94 12.01
C GLY A 175 -4.00 -2.10 13.07
N GLU A 176 -4.09 -3.15 13.86
CA GLU A 176 -3.18 -3.38 15.00
C GLU A 176 -1.70 -3.43 14.59
N VAL A 177 -1.39 -4.06 13.44
CA VAL A 177 -0.03 -4.19 12.92
C VAL A 177 0.57 -2.83 12.54
N PRO A 178 -0.02 -2.04 11.62
CA PRO A 178 0.53 -0.74 11.27
C PRO A 178 0.44 0.30 12.40
N ALA A 179 -0.46 0.11 13.37
CA ALA A 179 -0.51 0.94 14.59
C ALA A 179 0.55 0.55 15.63
N ASN A 180 1.13 -0.66 15.53
CA ASN A 180 1.91 -1.31 16.58
C ASN A 180 1.19 -1.27 17.95
N ASP A 181 -0.13 -1.48 17.93
CA ASP A 181 -1.03 -1.45 19.08
C ASP A 181 -2.00 -2.64 18.99
N TYR A 182 -1.56 -3.78 19.52
CA TYR A 182 -2.31 -5.05 19.51
C TYR A 182 -3.39 -5.14 20.59
N GLU A 183 -3.52 -4.11 21.43
CA GLU A 183 -4.56 -4.08 22.47
C GLU A 183 -5.82 -3.36 21.96
N GLN A 184 -5.63 -2.30 21.16
CA GLN A 184 -6.73 -1.48 20.68
C GLN A 184 -6.52 -1.00 19.24
N PRO A 185 -7.58 -1.06 18.40
CA PRO A 185 -7.54 -0.44 17.09
C PRO A 185 -7.25 1.06 17.19
N THR A 186 -6.59 1.63 16.19
CA THR A 186 -6.21 3.04 16.21
C THR A 186 -6.94 3.81 15.12
N ALA A 187 -7.58 4.92 15.50
CA ALA A 187 -8.25 5.80 14.55
C ALA A 187 -7.91 7.27 14.84
N PHE A 188 -7.82 8.06 13.77
CA PHE A 188 -7.63 9.50 13.83
C PHE A 188 -8.65 10.21 12.95
N THR A 189 -8.98 11.45 13.31
CA THR A 189 -9.73 12.37 12.46
C THR A 189 -8.91 13.61 12.21
N GLY A 190 -8.88 14.07 10.96
CA GLY A 190 -8.07 15.21 10.53
C GLY A 190 -8.38 15.59 9.08
N PRO A 191 -7.74 16.65 8.56
CA PRO A 191 -7.96 17.09 7.19
C PRO A 191 -7.21 16.19 6.19
N LEU A 192 -7.84 15.94 5.04
CA LEU A 192 -7.28 15.12 3.96
C LEU A 192 -5.87 15.57 3.53
N GLY A 193 -5.65 16.88 3.41
CA GLY A 193 -4.35 17.44 3.01
C GLY A 193 -3.23 17.27 4.04
N ALA A 194 -3.55 16.88 5.28
CA ALA A 194 -2.56 16.58 6.30
C ALA A 194 -2.23 15.08 6.40
N LEU A 195 -2.70 14.25 5.47
CA LEU A 195 -2.48 12.81 5.51
C LEU A 195 -0.99 12.43 5.55
N ARG A 196 -0.15 13.18 4.84
CA ARG A 196 1.31 13.00 4.90
C ARG A 196 1.87 13.12 6.31
N GLU A 197 1.38 14.07 7.12
CA GLU A 197 1.84 14.22 8.51
C GLU A 197 1.54 12.98 9.36
N LEU A 198 0.41 12.32 9.10
CA LEU A 198 0.03 11.10 9.81
C LEU A 198 0.93 9.93 9.41
N THR A 199 1.15 9.77 8.09
CA THR A 199 2.06 8.78 7.53
C THR A 199 3.48 8.93 8.04
N ASP A 200 4.02 10.16 8.09
CA ASP A 200 5.37 10.40 8.65
C ASP A 200 5.50 10.00 10.13
N THR A 201 4.38 10.03 10.87
CA THR A 201 4.42 9.70 12.30
C THR A 201 4.28 8.20 12.56
N LEU A 202 3.56 7.48 11.69
CA LEU A 202 3.26 6.05 11.85
C LEU A 202 4.04 5.15 10.89
N ASP A 203 4.82 5.73 9.97
CA ASP A 203 5.61 5.02 8.96
C ASP A 203 4.78 4.09 8.05
N ALA A 204 3.50 4.40 7.90
CA ALA A 204 2.54 3.65 7.10
C ALA A 204 1.34 4.51 6.69
N THR A 205 0.77 4.25 5.51
CA THR A 205 -0.56 4.76 5.17
C THR A 205 -1.64 4.08 6.01
N PRO A 206 -2.78 4.74 6.25
CA PRO A 206 -3.88 4.12 6.99
C PRO A 206 -4.38 2.83 6.32
N SER A 207 -4.68 1.81 7.11
CA SER A 207 -5.40 0.60 6.67
C SER A 207 -6.72 0.97 5.99
N ASN A 208 -7.43 1.96 6.52
CA ASN A 208 -8.63 2.47 5.89
C ASN A 208 -8.72 3.99 5.96
N LEU A 209 -9.37 4.57 4.95
CA LEU A 209 -9.63 6.02 4.87
C LEU A 209 -11.04 6.27 4.37
N TRP A 210 -11.77 7.20 5.01
CA TRP A 210 -13.07 7.65 4.50
C TRP A 210 -13.44 9.07 4.98
N PRO A 211 -14.25 9.81 4.22
CA PRO A 211 -14.83 11.09 4.65
C PRO A 211 -16.05 10.85 5.54
N ALA A 212 -16.49 11.88 6.27
CA ALA A 212 -17.65 11.78 7.16
C ALA A 212 -18.94 11.31 6.47
N ASP A 213 -19.12 11.65 5.19
CA ASP A 213 -20.29 11.26 4.38
C ASP A 213 -20.15 9.88 3.72
N ARG A 214 -18.98 9.23 3.85
CA ARG A 214 -18.66 7.92 3.27
C ARG A 214 -18.86 7.88 1.75
N SER A 215 -18.65 9.01 1.07
CA SER A 215 -18.76 9.10 -0.39
C SER A 215 -17.69 8.29 -1.14
N TRP A 216 -16.58 7.97 -0.47
CA TRP A 216 -15.54 7.07 -0.93
C TRP A 216 -14.92 6.32 0.26
N PHE A 217 -14.21 5.23 -0.05
CA PHE A 217 -13.50 4.40 0.93
C PHE A 217 -12.19 3.90 0.34
N VAL A 218 -11.16 3.83 1.19
CA VAL A 218 -9.85 3.29 0.85
C VAL A 218 -9.55 2.10 1.76
N LEU A 219 -8.92 1.07 1.20
CA LEU A 219 -8.37 -0.06 1.92
C LEU A 219 -6.93 -0.30 1.48
N THR A 220 -6.03 -0.30 2.45
CA THR A 220 -4.71 -0.90 2.38
C THR A 220 -4.67 -2.03 3.40
N ASP A 221 -4.08 -3.16 3.04
CA ASP A 221 -3.82 -4.27 3.95
C ASP A 221 -2.30 -4.42 4.10
N TRP A 222 -1.85 -4.89 5.26
CA TRP A 222 -0.44 -5.08 5.56
C TRP A 222 0.23 -6.10 4.63
N ASP A 223 -0.50 -7.12 4.16
CA ASP A 223 0.03 -8.25 3.39
C ASP A 223 -0.17 -8.09 1.87
N ILE A 224 -0.41 -6.87 1.38
CA ILE A 224 -0.64 -6.61 -0.05
C ILE A 224 0.17 -5.43 -0.58
N THR A 225 0.45 -5.48 -1.87
CA THR A 225 1.14 -4.42 -2.64
C THR A 225 0.17 -3.63 -3.52
N SER A 226 -1.07 -3.45 -3.06
CA SER A 226 -2.08 -2.64 -3.72
C SER A 226 -3.05 -1.99 -2.73
N THR A 227 -3.73 -0.94 -3.16
CA THR A 227 -4.71 -0.20 -2.37
C THR A 227 -6.05 -0.17 -3.09
N GLY A 228 -7.11 -0.67 -2.45
CA GLY A 228 -8.46 -0.65 -2.99
C GLY A 228 -9.14 0.71 -2.76
N ILE A 229 -9.89 1.18 -3.76
CA ILE A 229 -10.70 2.39 -3.70
C ILE A 229 -12.12 2.08 -4.13
N TRP A 230 -13.10 2.53 -3.34
CA TRP A 230 -14.53 2.42 -3.62
C TRP A 230 -15.17 3.80 -3.58
N GLY A 231 -16.18 4.02 -4.43
CA GLY A 231 -16.82 5.33 -4.51
C GLY A 231 -17.92 5.40 -5.57
N THR A 232 -18.24 6.62 -5.97
CA THR A 232 -19.05 6.87 -7.16
C THR A 232 -18.25 6.53 -8.43
N ARG A 233 -18.95 6.30 -9.55
CA ARG A 233 -18.27 6.14 -10.86
C ARG A 233 -17.35 7.31 -11.19
N GLN A 234 -17.77 8.54 -10.86
CA GLN A 234 -16.94 9.74 -11.04
C GLN A 234 -15.64 9.66 -10.24
N THR A 235 -15.71 9.16 -8.99
CA THR A 235 -14.54 9.01 -8.12
C THR A 235 -13.56 8.02 -8.73
N ILE A 236 -14.03 6.82 -9.06
CA ILE A 236 -13.17 5.75 -9.56
C ILE A 236 -12.60 6.09 -10.94
N ASP A 237 -13.40 6.72 -11.80
CA ASP A 237 -12.93 7.22 -13.09
C ASP A 237 -11.82 8.28 -12.96
N ALA A 238 -11.88 9.14 -11.93
CA ALA A 238 -10.83 10.13 -11.68
C ALA A 238 -9.52 9.45 -11.23
N VAL A 239 -9.62 8.43 -10.36
CA VAL A 239 -8.49 7.61 -9.93
C VAL A 239 -7.85 6.90 -11.13
N ARG A 240 -8.65 6.20 -11.96
CA ARG A 240 -8.18 5.49 -13.17
C ARG A 240 -7.49 6.39 -14.20
N ARG A 241 -7.89 7.67 -14.28
CA ARG A 241 -7.33 8.65 -15.24
C ARG A 241 -6.10 9.38 -14.71
N HIS A 242 -5.82 9.30 -13.41
CA HIS A 242 -4.67 10.01 -12.86
C HIS A 242 -3.38 9.39 -13.41
N PRO A 243 -2.52 10.17 -14.08
CA PRO A 243 -1.34 9.61 -14.75
C PRO A 243 -0.41 8.92 -13.76
N ASP A 244 -0.32 9.41 -12.52
CA ASP A 244 0.57 8.80 -11.52
C ASP A 244 -0.03 7.60 -10.78
N LEU A 245 -1.28 7.21 -11.05
CA LEU A 245 -1.87 6.01 -10.44
C LEU A 245 -1.96 4.91 -11.50
N GLU A 246 -1.39 3.74 -11.22
CA GLU A 246 -1.63 2.56 -12.06
C GLU A 246 -2.73 1.75 -11.41
N THR A 247 -3.81 1.51 -12.15
CA THR A 247 -5.00 0.86 -11.60
C THR A 247 -5.33 -0.44 -12.30
N ILE A 248 -5.92 -1.37 -11.55
CA ILE A 248 -6.57 -2.58 -12.06
C ILE A 248 -7.96 -2.74 -11.46
N ASP A 249 -8.89 -3.22 -12.26
CA ASP A 249 -10.19 -3.64 -11.76
C ASP A 249 -10.10 -5.09 -11.29
N TRP A 250 -10.31 -5.28 -10.00
CA TRP A 250 -10.36 -6.58 -9.35
C TRP A 250 -11.56 -6.62 -8.42
N THR A 251 -12.30 -7.71 -8.45
CA THR A 251 -13.37 -7.99 -7.50
C THR A 251 -13.08 -9.33 -6.85
N ARG A 252 -13.38 -9.43 -5.56
CA ARG A 252 -13.31 -10.70 -4.86
C ARG A 252 -14.23 -11.68 -5.57
N GLY A 253 -13.67 -12.75 -6.12
CA GLY A 253 -14.47 -13.82 -6.74
C GLY A 253 -15.54 -14.25 -5.74
N ALA A 254 -16.79 -14.33 -6.20
CA ALA A 254 -17.85 -14.89 -5.37
C ALA A 254 -17.40 -16.31 -4.99
N THR A 255 -17.18 -16.54 -3.70
CA THR A 255 -17.03 -17.89 -3.17
C THR A 255 -18.34 -18.62 -3.49
N SER A 256 -18.33 -19.42 -4.56
CA SER A 256 -19.37 -20.38 -4.88
C SER A 256 -19.44 -21.47 -3.82
#